data_AF-F4L359-F1
#
_entry.id   AF-F4L359-F1
#
_cell.length_a   1.000
_cell.length_b   1.000
_cell.length_c   1.000
_cell.angle_alpha   90.00
_cell.angle_beta   90.00
_cell.angle_gamma   90.00
#
_symmetry.space_group_name_H-M   'P 1'
#
loop_
_entity.id
_entity.type
_entity.pdbx_description
1 polymer ?
#
loop_
_entity_poly.entity_id
_entity_poly.type
_entity_poly.pdbx_seq_one_letter_code
_entity_poly.pdbx_strand_id
1 'polypeptide(L)'
;MATSLHINLNALDESFIEELRQRYGAAEVEILLTETPQDGLTEDGFWQLIECLDWENEGDDDAVIEPLVQALANLPNANIHQFEDILAEKLWLLDTGEHAEASIRDQEKDYVSVDGFLYDRCCVVANGKELYEEVLHDPSKFPTGLSFERLLSVASLAYERKTGKAFVHIPRKSYETYSNEAGWEDAD
;
A
#
# COMPACT_ATOMS: atom_id res chain seq x y z
N MET A 1 -16.49 -14.06 17.28
CA MET A 1 -15.07 -14.14 16.91
C MET A 1 -14.44 -12.80 17.25
N ALA A 2 -13.25 -12.77 17.83
CA ALA A 2 -12.57 -11.53 18.16
C ALA A 2 -11.74 -11.05 16.96
N THR A 3 -11.90 -9.79 16.58
CA THR A 3 -11.11 -9.14 15.52
C THR A 3 -10.14 -8.18 16.19
N SER A 4 -8.83 -8.41 16.04
CA SER A 4 -7.81 -7.50 16.54
C SER A 4 -7.42 -6.53 15.45
N LEU A 5 -7.55 -5.23 15.70
CA LEU A 5 -7.15 -4.16 14.80
C LEU A 5 -5.91 -3.49 15.38
N HIS A 6 -4.80 -3.43 14.64
CA HIS A 6 -3.68 -2.57 14.98
C HIS A 6 -3.83 -1.25 14.22
N ILE A 7 -3.88 -0.14 14.95
CA ILE A 7 -4.10 1.20 14.39
C ILE A 7 -3.15 2.15 15.10
N ASN A 8 -2.54 3.06 14.35
CA ASN A 8 -1.70 4.07 14.96
C ASN A 8 -2.55 5.17 15.63
N LEU A 9 -2.12 5.68 16.79
CA LEU A 9 -2.86 6.68 17.54
C LEU A 9 -3.21 7.95 16.74
N ASN A 10 -2.35 8.38 15.81
CA ASN A 10 -2.60 9.58 15.02
C ASN A 10 -3.68 9.36 13.93
N ALA A 11 -4.04 8.11 13.64
CA ALA A 11 -5.08 7.75 12.68
C ALA A 11 -6.47 7.67 13.33
N LEU A 12 -6.55 7.76 14.66
CA LEU A 12 -7.81 7.80 15.41
C LEU A 12 -8.42 9.21 15.35
N ASP A 13 -8.83 9.62 14.15
CA ASP A 13 -9.61 10.83 13.93
C ASP A 13 -11.13 10.56 13.90
N GLU A 14 -11.92 11.62 13.74
CA GLU A 14 -13.39 11.52 13.80
C GLU A 14 -13.95 10.65 12.67
N SER A 15 -13.40 10.79 11.44
CA SER A 15 -13.78 9.98 10.28
C SER A 15 -13.52 8.50 10.50
N PHE A 16 -12.34 8.14 11.01
CA PHE A 16 -11.96 6.76 11.25
C PHE A 16 -12.85 6.10 12.33
N ILE A 17 -13.21 6.85 13.38
CA ILE A 17 -14.14 6.38 14.40
C ILE A 17 -15.55 6.14 13.81
N GLU A 18 -16.00 6.98 12.87
CA GLU A 18 -17.26 6.80 12.16
C GLU A 18 -17.26 5.51 11.32
N GLU A 19 -16.17 5.26 10.59
CA GLU A 19 -16.00 4.02 9.81
C GLU A 19 -16.01 2.77 10.68
N LEU A 20 -15.30 2.79 11.82
CA LEU A 20 -15.30 1.68 12.77
C LEU A 20 -16.72 1.40 13.29
N ARG A 21 -17.52 2.44 13.57
CA ARG A 21 -18.91 2.27 14.01
C ARG A 21 -19.79 1.68 12.91
N GLN A 22 -19.64 2.13 11.66
CA GLN A 22 -20.42 1.59 10.54
C GLN A 22 -20.11 0.11 10.30
N ARG A 23 -18.82 -0.25 10.36
CA ARG A 23 -18.36 -1.60 10.02
C ARG A 23 -18.49 -2.60 11.17
N TYR A 24 -18.36 -2.14 12.42
CA TYR A 24 -18.30 -2.99 13.62
C TYR A 24 -19.26 -2.54 14.74
N GLY A 25 -20.35 -1.83 14.44
CA GLY A 25 -21.18 -1.14 15.44
C GLY A 25 -21.80 -1.97 16.59
N ALA A 26 -21.74 -3.30 16.54
CA ALA A 26 -22.14 -4.20 17.63
C ALA A 26 -20.96 -4.77 18.44
N ALA A 27 -19.71 -4.41 18.11
CA ALA A 27 -18.50 -4.91 18.73
C ALA A 27 -18.07 -4.04 19.92
N GLU A 28 -17.53 -4.67 20.97
CA GLU A 28 -16.79 -3.99 22.02
C GLU A 28 -15.33 -3.81 21.58
N VAL A 29 -14.76 -2.63 21.83
CA VAL A 29 -13.39 -2.28 21.44
C VAL A 29 -12.49 -2.27 22.67
N GLU A 30 -11.40 -3.03 22.63
CA GLU A 30 -10.32 -2.97 23.61
C GLU A 30 -9.12 -2.24 22.99
N ILE A 31 -8.63 -1.18 23.63
CA ILE A 31 -7.48 -0.39 23.16
C ILE A 31 -6.25 -0.79 23.98
N LEU A 32 -5.29 -1.45 23.34
CA LEU A 32 -3.97 -1.72 23.89
C LEU A 32 -2.99 -0.67 23.39
N LEU A 33 -2.44 0.13 24.31
CA LEU A 33 -1.37 1.08 24.00
C LEU A 33 -0.02 0.37 24.02
N THR A 34 0.58 0.21 22.85
CA THR A 34 1.94 -0.31 22.70
C THR A 34 2.88 0.82 22.30
N GLU A 35 3.98 0.99 23.04
CA GLU A 35 5.05 1.90 22.64
C GLU A 35 5.66 1.36 21.34
N THR A 36 5.60 2.17 20.27
CA THR A 36 6.32 1.87 19.04
C THR A 36 7.81 2.05 19.34
N PRO A 37 8.69 1.10 18.97
CA PRO A 37 10.12 1.32 19.09
C PRO A 37 10.51 2.62 18.41
N GLN A 38 11.41 3.40 19.01
CA GLN A 38 11.94 4.64 18.44
C GLN A 38 12.59 4.43 17.06
N ASP A 39 12.97 3.18 16.74
CA ASP A 39 13.48 2.73 15.44
C ASP A 39 12.35 2.06 14.61
N GLY A 40 11.34 2.83 14.23
CA GLY A 40 10.33 2.39 13.26
C GLY A 40 10.92 2.19 11.86
N LEU A 41 10.23 1.44 10.99
CA LEU A 41 10.58 1.38 9.57
C LEU A 41 10.57 2.80 8.98
N THR A 42 11.73 3.26 8.51
CA THR A 42 11.87 4.53 7.81
C THR A 42 11.48 4.35 6.35
N GLU A 43 11.23 5.46 5.65
CA GLU A 43 11.00 5.42 4.21
C GLU A 43 12.19 4.83 3.44
N ASP A 44 13.43 5.17 3.81
CA ASP A 44 14.61 4.55 3.18
C ASP A 44 14.66 3.03 3.43
N GLY A 45 14.24 2.58 4.62
CA GLY A 45 14.10 1.15 4.92
C GLY A 45 13.00 0.48 4.10
N PHE A 46 11.90 1.17 3.82
CA PHE A 46 10.86 0.70 2.90
C PHE A 46 11.42 0.50 1.49
N TRP A 47 12.15 1.47 0.96
CA TRP A 47 12.75 1.35 -0.38
C TRP A 47 13.81 0.24 -0.47
N GLN A 48 14.64 0.06 0.58
CA GLN A 48 15.56 -1.09 0.66
C GLN A 48 14.85 -2.45 0.66
N LEU A 49 13.64 -2.52 1.23
CA LEU A 49 12.81 -3.72 1.15
C LEU A 49 12.27 -3.92 -0.28
N ILE A 50 11.80 -2.85 -0.95
CA ILE A 50 11.34 -2.92 -2.34
C ILE A 50 12.46 -3.40 -3.28
N GLU A 51 13.71 -3.02 -3.04
CA GLU A 51 14.89 -3.50 -3.79
C GLU A 51 15.11 -5.02 -3.68
N CYS A 52 14.43 -5.71 -2.75
CA CYS A 52 14.49 -7.17 -2.64
C CYS A 52 13.57 -7.90 -3.63
N LEU A 53 12.75 -7.20 -4.43
CA LEU A 53 11.96 -7.83 -5.49
C LEU A 53 12.88 -8.49 -6.52
N ASP A 54 12.65 -9.77 -6.80
CA ASP A 54 13.50 -10.56 -7.69
C ASP A 54 12.92 -10.67 -9.11
N TRP A 55 13.20 -9.64 -9.89
CA TRP A 55 12.79 -9.55 -11.29
C TRP A 55 13.46 -10.57 -12.22
N GLU A 56 14.44 -11.39 -11.76
CA GLU A 56 14.91 -12.53 -12.55
C GLU A 56 13.82 -13.60 -12.72
N ASN A 57 12.78 -13.58 -11.88
CA ASN A 57 11.61 -14.46 -11.93
C ASN A 57 10.38 -13.81 -12.59
N GLU A 58 10.57 -12.82 -13.46
CA GLU A 58 9.47 -12.18 -14.20
C GLU A 58 8.54 -13.23 -14.87
N GLY A 59 7.23 -13.08 -14.66
CA GLY A 59 6.20 -14.03 -15.09
C GLY A 59 5.72 -14.98 -13.98
N ASP A 60 6.39 -14.99 -12.83
CA ASP A 60 5.93 -15.63 -11.59
C ASP A 60 5.95 -14.61 -10.45
N ASP A 61 4.87 -13.84 -10.30
CA ASP A 61 4.78 -12.76 -9.31
C ASP A 61 5.01 -13.24 -7.87
N ASP A 62 4.64 -14.49 -7.55
CA ASP A 62 4.89 -15.09 -6.23
C ASP A 62 6.39 -15.26 -5.99
N ALA A 63 7.14 -15.71 -7.00
CA ALA A 63 8.59 -15.81 -6.93
C ALA A 63 9.26 -14.43 -6.86
N VAL A 64 8.74 -13.42 -7.58
CA VAL A 64 9.27 -12.04 -7.57
C VAL A 64 9.18 -11.43 -6.17
N ILE A 65 8.05 -11.59 -5.46
CA ILE A 65 7.87 -10.98 -4.13
C ILE A 65 8.52 -11.77 -2.99
N GLU A 66 8.88 -13.03 -3.21
CA GLU A 66 9.32 -13.95 -2.15
C GLU A 66 10.49 -13.41 -1.31
N PRO A 67 11.56 -12.82 -1.87
CA PRO A 67 12.67 -12.34 -1.05
C PRO A 67 12.27 -11.12 -0.20
N LEU A 68 11.42 -10.23 -0.73
CA LEU A 68 10.85 -9.11 0.02
C LEU A 68 9.96 -9.62 1.17
N VAL A 69 9.08 -10.60 0.93
CA VAL A 69 8.26 -11.23 1.98
C VAL A 69 9.14 -11.86 3.06
N GLN A 70 10.20 -12.57 2.66
CA GLN A 70 11.14 -13.18 3.59
C GLN A 70 11.88 -12.14 4.43
N ALA A 71 12.37 -11.06 3.81
CA ALA A 71 13.04 -9.97 4.50
C ALA A 71 12.12 -9.30 5.53
N LEU A 72 10.89 -8.98 5.11
CA LEU A 72 9.90 -8.32 5.96
C LEU A 72 9.46 -9.20 7.13
N ALA A 73 9.28 -10.51 6.94
CA ALA A 73 8.90 -11.46 8.00
C ALA A 73 9.95 -11.57 9.12
N ASN A 74 11.21 -11.27 8.82
CA ASN A 74 12.30 -11.26 9.81
C ASN A 74 12.31 -9.98 10.68
N LEU A 75 11.63 -8.90 10.27
CA LEU A 75 11.52 -7.66 11.04
C LEU A 75 10.45 -7.73 12.14
N PRO A 76 10.49 -6.88 13.18
CA PRO A 76 9.43 -6.83 14.20
C PRO A 76 8.04 -6.64 13.60
N ASN A 77 6.98 -7.14 14.26
CA ASN A 77 5.61 -7.00 13.77
C ASN A 77 5.25 -5.54 13.47
N ALA A 78 5.71 -4.60 14.30
CA ALA A 78 5.50 -3.16 14.08
C ALA A 78 6.00 -2.71 12.69
N ASN A 79 7.14 -3.20 12.22
CA ASN A 79 7.69 -2.88 10.91
C ASN A 79 6.85 -3.46 9.77
N ILE A 80 6.16 -4.58 9.97
CA ILE A 80 5.23 -5.13 8.97
C ILE A 80 3.99 -4.23 8.81
N HIS A 81 3.44 -3.72 9.92
CA HIS A 81 2.34 -2.75 9.87
C HIS A 81 2.81 -1.41 9.28
N GLN A 82 4.02 -0.97 9.62
CA GLN A 82 4.60 0.25 9.05
C GLN A 82 4.92 0.12 7.57
N PHE A 83 5.31 -1.06 7.08
CA PHE A 83 5.48 -1.32 5.65
C PHE A 83 4.15 -1.13 4.92
N GLU A 84 3.06 -1.68 5.46
CA GLU A 84 1.72 -1.50 4.90
C GLU A 84 1.28 -0.03 4.93
N ASP A 85 1.54 0.69 6.03
CA ASP A 85 1.24 2.12 6.14
C ASP A 85 1.99 2.94 5.09
N ILE A 86 3.30 2.69 4.90
CA ILE A 86 4.13 3.42 3.92
C ILE A 86 3.67 3.06 2.50
N LEU A 87 3.46 1.78 2.19
CA LEU A 87 2.98 1.34 0.88
C LEU A 87 1.67 2.04 0.53
N ALA A 88 0.71 2.03 1.45
CA ALA A 88 -0.59 2.66 1.24
C ALA A 88 -0.48 4.17 1.03
N GLU A 89 0.39 4.86 1.77
CA GLU A 89 0.65 6.29 1.57
C GLU A 89 1.28 6.57 0.20
N LYS A 90 2.24 5.77 -0.26
CA LYS A 90 2.86 5.93 -1.58
C LYS A 90 1.86 5.73 -2.71
N LEU A 91 0.99 4.73 -2.60
CA LEU A 91 -0.08 4.48 -3.57
C LEU A 91 -1.13 5.61 -3.55
N TRP A 92 -1.51 6.08 -2.36
CA TRP A 92 -2.46 7.19 -2.19
C TRP A 92 -1.94 8.50 -2.81
N LEU A 93 -0.64 8.79 -2.70
CA LEU A 93 -0.05 9.98 -3.32
C LEU A 93 -0.10 9.96 -4.86
N LEU A 94 -0.08 8.76 -5.47
CA LEU A 94 -0.26 8.59 -6.92
C LEU A 94 -1.74 8.54 -7.33
N ASP A 95 -2.67 8.49 -6.38
CA ASP A 95 -4.11 8.45 -6.65
C ASP A 95 -4.61 9.85 -7.05
N THR A 96 -4.43 10.22 -8.31
CA THR A 96 -4.89 11.52 -8.82
C THR A 96 -5.41 11.38 -10.25
N GLY A 97 -6.24 12.33 -10.68
CA GLY A 97 -6.78 12.36 -12.04
C GLY A 97 -5.67 12.39 -13.12
N GLU A 98 -4.64 13.21 -12.93
CA GLU A 98 -3.52 13.33 -13.88
C GLU A 98 -2.74 12.02 -14.05
N HIS A 99 -2.48 11.31 -12.94
CA HIS A 99 -1.79 10.02 -12.97
C HIS A 99 -2.67 8.92 -13.59
N ALA A 100 -3.98 8.96 -13.33
CA ALA A 100 -4.94 8.03 -13.89
C ALA A 100 -5.08 8.19 -15.42
N GLU A 101 -5.16 9.42 -15.93
CA GLU A 101 -5.13 9.70 -17.36
C GLU A 101 -3.81 9.24 -17.99
N ALA A 102 -2.68 9.49 -17.31
CA ALA A 102 -1.38 9.08 -17.80
C ALA A 102 -1.20 7.55 -17.87
N SER A 103 -1.80 6.78 -16.95
CA SER A 103 -1.67 5.31 -16.93
C SER A 103 -2.34 4.61 -18.12
N ILE A 104 -3.34 5.27 -18.73
CA ILE A 104 -4.06 4.75 -19.91
C ILE A 104 -3.66 5.43 -21.23
N ARG A 105 -2.70 6.36 -21.23
CA ARG A 105 -2.31 7.18 -22.39
C ARG A 105 -2.08 6.40 -23.69
N ASP A 106 -1.49 5.20 -23.59
CA ASP A 106 -1.15 4.37 -24.74
C ASP A 106 -2.16 3.22 -24.98
N GLN A 107 -3.30 3.23 -24.29
CA GLN A 107 -4.36 2.24 -24.41
C GLN A 107 -5.49 2.75 -25.31
N GLU A 108 -6.17 1.85 -26.02
CA GLU A 108 -7.37 2.19 -26.83
C GLU A 108 -8.62 2.47 -25.98
N LYS A 109 -8.49 2.48 -24.65
CA LYS A 109 -9.61 2.63 -23.72
C LYS A 109 -9.69 4.07 -23.23
N ASP A 110 -10.88 4.65 -23.33
CA ASP A 110 -11.19 5.99 -22.79
C ASP A 110 -11.66 5.94 -21.33
N TYR A 111 -11.31 4.88 -20.57
CA TYR A 111 -11.72 4.75 -19.18
C TYR A 111 -10.64 4.07 -18.33
N VAL A 112 -10.54 4.53 -17.08
CA VAL A 112 -9.64 3.98 -16.06
C VAL A 112 -10.40 2.95 -15.23
N SER A 113 -9.86 1.72 -15.15
CA SER A 113 -10.36 0.70 -14.22
C SER A 113 -9.86 1.00 -12.81
N VAL A 114 -10.76 1.02 -11.82
CA VAL A 114 -10.41 1.27 -10.41
C VAL A 114 -9.31 0.34 -9.92
N ASP A 115 -9.48 -0.97 -10.11
CA ASP A 115 -8.48 -1.98 -9.73
C ASP A 115 -7.24 -1.91 -10.63
N GLY A 116 -7.45 -1.66 -11.93
CA GLY A 116 -6.34 -1.58 -12.90
C GLY A 116 -5.36 -0.46 -12.54
N PHE A 117 -5.88 0.72 -12.25
CA PHE A 117 -5.05 1.86 -11.85
C PHE A 117 -4.35 1.65 -10.51
N LEU A 118 -4.99 0.96 -9.57
CA LEU A 118 -4.31 0.55 -8.33
C LEU A 118 -3.11 -0.36 -8.64
N TYR A 119 -3.25 -1.31 -9.57
CA TYR A 119 -2.18 -2.24 -9.93
C TYR A 119 -1.07 -1.57 -10.76
N ASP A 120 -1.43 -0.59 -11.58
CA ASP A 120 -0.49 0.27 -12.30
C ASP A 120 0.35 1.09 -11.30
N ARG A 121 -0.28 1.69 -10.27
CA ARG A 121 0.42 2.39 -9.18
C ARG A 121 1.34 1.45 -8.39
N CYS A 122 0.91 0.20 -8.16
CA CYS A 122 1.77 -0.81 -7.53
C CYS A 122 3.02 -1.09 -8.38
N CYS A 123 2.89 -1.13 -9.71
CA CYS A 123 4.04 -1.29 -10.60
C CYS A 123 5.02 -0.13 -10.48
N VAL A 124 4.53 1.12 -10.38
CA VAL A 124 5.39 2.30 -10.17
C VAL A 124 6.22 2.15 -8.89
N VAL A 125 5.59 1.79 -7.76
CA VAL A 125 6.29 1.58 -6.49
C VAL A 125 7.27 0.40 -6.58
N ALA A 126 6.87 -0.70 -7.21
CA ALA A 126 7.69 -1.91 -7.36
C ALA A 126 8.97 -1.70 -8.18
N ASN A 127 8.97 -0.72 -9.09
CA ASN A 127 10.15 -0.31 -9.86
C ASN A 127 11.12 0.58 -9.06
N GLY A 128 10.82 0.85 -7.79
CA GLY A 128 11.72 1.49 -6.85
C GLY A 128 11.58 3.00 -6.75
N LYS A 129 12.40 3.57 -5.86
CA LYS A 129 12.31 4.97 -5.42
C LYS A 129 12.47 5.96 -6.56
N GLU A 130 13.42 5.74 -7.46
CA GLU A 130 13.74 6.68 -8.55
C GLU A 130 12.54 6.85 -9.50
N LEU A 131 11.97 5.74 -10.00
CA LEU A 131 10.78 5.82 -10.86
C LEU A 131 9.59 6.40 -10.11
N TYR A 132 9.38 5.99 -8.86
CA TYR A 132 8.30 6.53 -8.04
C TYR A 132 8.39 8.06 -7.92
N GLU A 133 9.57 8.59 -7.59
CA GLU A 133 9.78 10.03 -7.46
C GLU A 133 9.61 10.75 -8.80
N GLU A 134 10.08 10.17 -9.92
CA GLU A 134 9.87 10.74 -11.25
C GLU A 134 8.39 10.85 -11.60
N VAL A 135 7.62 9.77 -11.41
CA VAL A 135 6.19 9.72 -11.72
C VAL A 135 5.41 10.67 -10.80
N LEU A 136 5.72 10.68 -9.51
CA LEU A 136 5.05 11.54 -8.53
C LEU A 136 5.12 13.03 -8.89
N HIS A 137 6.23 13.47 -9.49
CA HIS A 137 6.42 14.88 -9.87
C HIS A 137 6.04 15.17 -11.33
N ASP A 138 5.99 14.17 -12.19
CA ASP A 138 5.66 14.28 -13.61
C ASP A 138 4.80 13.08 -14.05
N PRO A 139 3.46 13.22 -14.04
CA PRO A 139 2.55 12.16 -14.46
C PRO A 139 2.83 11.64 -15.88
N SER A 140 3.45 12.44 -16.76
CA SER A 140 3.80 11.97 -18.12
C SER A 140 4.81 10.81 -18.13
N LYS A 141 5.53 10.60 -17.02
CA LYS A 141 6.46 9.48 -16.81
C LYS A 141 5.78 8.18 -16.41
N PHE A 142 4.47 8.19 -16.17
CA PHE A 142 3.74 7.00 -15.76
C PHE A 142 3.92 5.88 -16.81
N PRO A 143 4.42 4.69 -16.40
CA PRO A 143 4.60 3.56 -17.30
C PRO A 143 3.24 2.98 -17.73
N THR A 144 3.10 2.71 -19.01
CA THR A 144 1.86 2.17 -19.59
C THR A 144 2.02 0.69 -19.94
N GLY A 145 0.95 -0.08 -19.80
CA GLY A 145 0.93 -1.51 -20.14
C GLY A 145 1.64 -2.43 -19.15
N LEU A 146 2.02 -1.93 -17.98
CA LEU A 146 2.63 -2.68 -16.89
C LEU A 146 1.80 -2.55 -15.61
N SER A 147 1.63 -3.63 -14.88
CA SER A 147 0.91 -3.66 -13.61
C SER A 147 1.53 -4.69 -12.66
N PHE A 148 1.36 -4.51 -11.35
CA PHE A 148 1.94 -5.43 -10.36
C PHE A 148 1.09 -5.53 -9.07
N GLU A 149 -0.08 -6.16 -9.17
CA GLU A 149 -1.03 -6.36 -8.05
C GLU A 149 -0.37 -7.02 -6.82
N ARG A 150 0.57 -7.94 -7.06
CA ARG A 150 1.09 -8.83 -6.02
C ARG A 150 1.77 -8.09 -4.87
N LEU A 151 2.25 -6.87 -5.09
CA LEU A 151 2.82 -6.01 -4.05
C LEU A 151 1.87 -5.79 -2.86
N LEU A 152 0.56 -5.68 -3.10
CA LEU A 152 -0.47 -5.48 -2.06
C LEU A 152 -0.55 -6.63 -1.05
N SER A 153 0.00 -7.79 -1.39
CA SER A 153 -0.04 -8.97 -0.51
C SER A 153 1.19 -9.12 0.37
N VAL A 154 2.23 -8.30 0.19
CA VAL A 154 3.53 -8.50 0.84
C VAL A 154 3.43 -8.48 2.37
N ALA A 155 2.76 -7.46 2.95
CA ALA A 155 2.63 -7.34 4.39
C ALA A 155 1.82 -8.49 5.00
N SER A 156 0.73 -8.88 4.33
CA SER A 156 -0.14 -9.96 4.81
C SER A 156 0.57 -11.31 4.80
N LEU A 157 1.30 -11.62 3.72
CA LEU A 157 2.10 -12.84 3.60
C LEU A 157 3.25 -12.87 4.61
N ALA A 158 3.95 -11.75 4.81
CA ALA A 158 5.05 -11.66 5.76
C ALA A 158 4.56 -11.86 7.21
N TYR A 159 3.43 -11.25 7.56
CA TYR A 159 2.83 -11.39 8.88
C TYR A 159 2.31 -12.81 9.13
N GLU A 160 1.60 -13.41 8.16
CA GLU A 160 1.10 -14.78 8.26
C GLU A 160 2.26 -15.77 8.39
N ARG A 161 3.31 -15.62 7.58
CA ARG A 161 4.53 -16.44 7.67
C ARG A 161 5.17 -16.36 9.05
N LYS A 162 5.27 -15.15 9.61
CA LYS A 162 5.91 -14.91 10.91
C LYS A 162 5.09 -15.44 12.08
N THR A 163 3.77 -15.28 12.03
CA THR A 163 2.91 -15.43 13.21
C THR A 163 1.94 -16.62 13.13
N GLY A 164 1.72 -17.16 11.94
CA GLY A 164 0.67 -18.14 11.65
C GLY A 164 -0.74 -17.57 11.75
N LYS A 165 -0.90 -16.24 11.77
CA LYS A 165 -2.20 -15.56 11.92
C LYS A 165 -2.48 -14.68 10.72
N ALA A 166 -3.77 -14.49 10.43
CA ALA A 166 -4.22 -13.51 9.44
C ALA A 166 -3.74 -12.09 9.83
N PHE A 167 -3.27 -11.35 8.85
CA PHE A 167 -2.93 -9.94 9.00
C PHE A 167 -4.21 -9.10 9.00
N VAL A 168 -4.40 -8.32 10.06
CA VAL A 168 -5.53 -7.41 10.20
C VAL A 168 -4.97 -6.05 10.59
N HIS A 169 -4.75 -5.23 9.58
CA HIS A 169 -4.27 -3.87 9.69
C HIS A 169 -5.08 -2.99 8.77
N ILE A 170 -5.40 -1.78 9.20
CA ILE A 170 -6.05 -0.78 8.36
C ILE A 170 -5.07 0.39 8.26
N PRO A 171 -4.46 0.63 7.08
CA PRO A 171 -3.53 1.73 6.92
C PRO A 171 -4.24 3.07 7.07
N ARG A 172 -3.48 4.11 7.42
CA ARG A 172 -4.03 5.47 7.62
C ARG A 172 -4.61 6.07 6.35
N LYS A 173 -3.96 5.79 5.22
CA LYS A 173 -4.42 6.16 3.89
C LYS A 173 -4.96 4.90 3.26
N SER A 174 -6.15 4.98 2.70
CA SER A 174 -6.60 3.92 1.79
C SER A 174 -5.77 4.01 0.51
N TYR A 175 -5.33 2.89 -0.03
CA TYR A 175 -4.70 2.87 -1.35
C TYR A 175 -5.74 2.77 -2.49
N GLU A 176 -7.01 2.48 -2.15
CA GLU A 176 -8.10 2.33 -3.11
C GLU A 176 -8.22 3.58 -3.99
N THR A 177 -8.50 3.38 -5.27
CA THR A 177 -8.64 4.49 -6.23
C THR A 177 -9.79 5.42 -5.82
N TYR A 178 -9.58 6.74 -5.98
CA TYR A 178 -10.45 7.84 -5.48
C TYR A 178 -10.39 8.13 -3.98
N SER A 179 -9.49 7.50 -3.22
CA SER A 179 -9.35 7.77 -1.79
C SER A 179 -8.53 9.02 -1.49
N ASN A 180 -7.73 9.52 -2.42
CA ASN A 180 -7.15 10.85 -2.35
C ASN A 180 -8.10 11.88 -2.97
N GLU A 181 -9.20 12.17 -2.30
CA GLU A 181 -10.27 13.05 -2.82
C GLU A 181 -9.73 14.35 -3.43
N ALA A 182 -8.76 15.00 -2.77
CA ALA A 182 -8.11 16.22 -3.25
C ALA A 182 -7.34 16.03 -4.57
N GLY A 183 -6.79 14.85 -4.83
CA GLY A 183 -6.11 14.49 -6.07
C GLY A 183 -7.03 14.35 -7.28
N TRP A 184 -8.35 14.39 -7.06
CA TRP A 184 -9.37 14.22 -8.09
C TRP A 184 -10.27 15.46 -8.28
N GLU A 185 -10.08 16.53 -7.50
CA GLU A 185 -10.91 17.74 -7.57
C GLU A 185 -10.75 18.54 -8.89
N ASP A 186 -9.64 18.37 -9.61
CA ASP A 186 -9.36 19.06 -10.89
C ASP A 186 -9.69 18.20 -12.14
N ALA A 187 -10.31 17.03 -11.97
CA ALA A 187 -10.59 16.07 -13.05
C ALA A 187 -11.99 16.20 -13.71
N ASP A 188 -12.61 17.40 -13.63
CA ASP A 188 -13.94 17.71 -14.23
C ASP A 188 -13.88 18.29 -15.66
#